data_AF-A0A957PLM4-F1
#
_entry.id   AF-A0A957PLM4-F1
#
_cell.length_a   1.000
_cell.length_b   1.000
_cell.length_c   1.000
_cell.angle_alpha   90.00
_cell.angle_beta   90.00
_cell.angle_gamma   90.00
#
_symmetry.space_group_name_H-M   'P 1'
#
loop_
_entity.id
_entity.type
_entity.pdbx_description
1 polymer ?
#
loop_
_entity_poly.entity_id
_entity_poly.type
_entity_poly.pdbx_seq_one_letter_code
_entity_poly.pdbx_strand_id
1 'polypeptide(L)'
;MSQTASGVLEQLKRGGGFLRAAEWSFQPSPDDVFVPVKLIRQYGLVEGAQVSGPTRRGKKNVELSDVESVCGLPPADFQARTPFDRLVAIDPN
;
A
#
# COMPACT_ATOMS: atom_id res chain seq x y z
N MET A 1 20.88 2.74 -7.94
CA MET A 1 19.85 3.47 -7.16
C MET A 1 18.63 2.56 -7.07
N SER A 2 18.18 2.23 -5.87
CA SER A 2 16.92 1.48 -5.71
C SER A 2 15.80 2.35 -6.27
N GLN A 3 15.00 1.83 -7.20
CA GLN A 3 13.79 2.53 -7.61
C GLN A 3 12.80 2.48 -6.44
N THR A 4 12.14 3.59 -6.16
CA THR A 4 11.10 3.69 -5.13
C THR A 4 9.79 3.95 -5.84
N ALA A 5 8.72 3.29 -5.41
CA ALA A 5 7.37 3.54 -5.92
C ALA A 5 6.44 3.92 -4.78
N SER A 6 5.40 4.67 -5.12
CA SER A 6 4.30 5.03 -4.24
C SER A 6 2.97 4.84 -4.96
N GLY A 7 1.92 4.50 -4.21
CA GLY A 7 0.57 4.41 -4.75
C GLY A 7 -0.42 3.91 -3.70
N VAL A 8 -1.69 3.78 -4.09
CA VAL A 8 -2.76 3.30 -3.22
C VAL A 8 -2.94 1.80 -3.39
N LEU A 9 -2.93 1.05 -2.30
CA LEU A 9 -3.06 -0.40 -2.31
C LEU A 9 -4.50 -0.83 -2.67
N GLU A 10 -4.63 -1.53 -3.79
CA GLU A 10 -5.80 -2.35 -4.11
C GLU A 10 -5.47 -3.83 -3.84
N GLN A 11 -6.27 -4.50 -2.99
CA GLN A 11 -6.06 -5.91 -2.67
C GLN A 11 -6.84 -6.82 -3.63
N LEU A 12 -6.22 -7.91 -4.08
CA LEU A 12 -6.88 -8.90 -4.92
C LEU A 12 -7.56 -9.98 -4.07
N LYS A 13 -8.71 -10.49 -4.53
CA LYS A 13 -9.45 -11.59 -3.87
C LYS A 13 -8.62 -12.85 -3.63
N ARG A 14 -7.60 -13.10 -4.47
CA ARG A 14 -6.70 -14.27 -4.38
C ARG A 14 -5.44 -13.98 -3.57
N GLY A 15 -5.38 -12.84 -2.89
CA GLY A 15 -4.23 -12.36 -2.14
C GLY A 15 -3.30 -11.49 -2.99
N GLY A 16 -2.45 -10.71 -2.29
CA GLY A 16 -1.58 -9.73 -2.90
C GLY A 16 -2.37 -8.49 -3.30
N GLY A 17 -1.72 -7.60 -4.02
CA GLY A 17 -2.36 -6.37 -4.48
C GLY A 17 -1.54 -5.64 -5.51
N PHE A 18 -2.05 -4.50 -5.95
CA PHE A 18 -1.36 -3.57 -6.82
C PHE A 18 -1.40 -2.18 -6.20
N LEU A 19 -0.31 -1.42 -6.37
CA LEU A 19 -0.30 0.01 -6.08
C LEU A 19 -0.86 0.74 -7.30
N ARG A 20 -2.00 1.40 -7.12
CA ARG A 20 -2.66 2.21 -8.13
C ARG A 20 -2.16 3.66 -8.05
N ALA A 21 -1.90 4.25 -9.21
CA ALA A 21 -1.46 5.63 -9.35
C ALA A 21 -2.65 6.61 -9.45
N ALA A 22 -2.51 7.78 -8.83
CA ALA A 22 -3.52 8.83 -8.88
C ALA A 22 -3.59 9.49 -10.27
N GLU A 23 -2.46 9.51 -10.99
CA GLU A 23 -2.30 10.02 -12.35
C GLU A 23 -3.20 9.28 -13.36
N TRP A 24 -3.53 8.02 -13.05
CA TRP A 24 -4.41 7.17 -13.85
C TRP A 24 -5.80 7.01 -13.22
N SER A 25 -6.19 7.91 -12.31
CA SER A 25 -7.47 7.85 -11.59
C SER A 25 -7.73 6.49 -10.91
N PHE A 26 -6.66 5.89 -10.38
CA PHE A 26 -6.65 4.56 -9.76
C PHE A 26 -7.11 3.41 -10.68
N GLN A 27 -7.14 3.63 -12.00
CA GLN A 27 -7.44 2.57 -12.95
C GLN A 27 -6.26 1.60 -13.09
N PRO A 28 -6.53 0.34 -13.45
CA PRO A 28 -5.48 -0.62 -13.70
C PRO A 28 -4.53 -0.19 -14.82
N SER A 29 -3.24 -0.18 -14.54
CA SER A 29 -2.17 0.15 -15.48
C SER A 29 -1.13 -0.98 -15.57
N PRO A 30 -0.51 -1.22 -16.74
CA PRO A 30 0.63 -2.14 -16.86
C PRO A 30 1.82 -1.77 -15.98
N ASP A 31 1.93 -0.49 -15.60
CA ASP A 31 3.01 0.05 -14.77
C ASP A 31 2.75 -0.12 -13.27
N ASP A 32 1.62 -0.70 -12.88
CA ASP A 32 1.27 -0.89 -11.47
C ASP A 32 2.24 -1.85 -10.77
N VAL A 33 2.67 -1.44 -9.59
CA VAL A 33 3.61 -2.21 -8.77
C VAL A 33 2.83 -3.27 -8.00
N PHE A 34 3.26 -4.52 -8.17
CA PHE A 34 2.66 -5.63 -7.44
C PHE A 34 3.13 -5.65 -5.98
N VAL A 35 2.19 -5.83 -5.06
CA VAL A 35 2.45 -5.96 -3.62
C VAL A 35 2.27 -7.41 -3.20
N PRO A 36 3.35 -8.11 -2.80
CA PRO A 36 3.26 -9.49 -2.34
C PRO A 36 2.38 -9.64 -1.08
N VAL A 37 1.63 -10.75 -1.00
CA VAL A 37 0.83 -11.14 0.18
C VAL A 37 1.65 -11.05 1.48
N LYS A 38 2.94 -11.42 1.41
CA LYS A 38 3.87 -11.38 2.54
C LYS A 38 3.96 -9.98 3.15
N LEU A 39 4.14 -8.94 2.32
CA LEU A 39 4.27 -7.56 2.79
C LEU A 39 2.95 -7.04 3.35
N ILE A 40 1.83 -7.37 2.70
CA ILE A 40 0.49 -7.00 3.20
C ILE A 40 0.27 -7.53 4.62
N ARG A 41 0.59 -8.81 4.86
CA ARG A 41 0.44 -9.43 6.17
C ARG A 41 1.46 -8.93 7.20
N GLN A 42 2.73 -8.80 6.79
CA GLN A 42 3.82 -8.36 7.66
C GLN A 42 3.60 -6.92 8.17
N TYR A 43 3.15 -6.03 7.29
CA TYR A 43 2.97 -4.62 7.61
C TYR A 43 1.52 -4.26 7.99
N GLY A 44 0.61 -5.23 8.03
CA GLY A 44 -0.80 -4.97 8.36
C GLY A 44 -1.46 -3.98 7.39
N LEU A 45 -1.10 -4.05 6.11
CA LEU A 45 -1.58 -3.11 5.10
C LEU A 45 -3.08 -3.33 4.86
N VAL A 46 -3.81 -2.23 4.83
CA VAL A 46 -5.26 -2.22 4.56
C VAL A 46 -5.50 -1.72 3.15
N GLU A 47 -6.60 -2.16 2.54
CA GLU A 47 -7.05 -1.64 1.25
C GLU A 47 -7.30 -0.13 1.34
N GLY A 48 -6.91 0.61 0.29
CA GLY A 48 -6.98 2.07 0.26
C GLY A 48 -5.83 2.78 0.99
N ALA A 49 -4.91 2.06 1.63
CA ALA A 49 -3.72 2.69 2.21
C ALA A 49 -2.75 3.16 1.12
N GLN A 50 -2.22 4.36 1.27
CA GLN A 50 -1.09 4.83 0.46
C GLN A 50 0.19 4.16 0.96
N VAL A 51 0.93 3.48 0.10
CA VAL A 51 2.14 2.75 0.45
C VAL A 51 3.28 3.28 -0.39
N SER A 52 4.45 3.47 0.22
CA SER A 52 5.70 3.76 -0.49
C SER A 52 6.81 2.83 -0.08
N GLY A 53 7.71 2.52 -1.01
CA GLY A 53 8.89 1.72 -0.70
C GLY A 53 9.70 1.34 -1.93
N PRO A 54 10.86 0.69 -1.70
CA PRO A 54 11.71 0.23 -2.78
C PRO A 54 11.02 -0.84 -3.62
N THR A 55 11.32 -0.82 -4.92
CA THR A 55 10.83 -1.81 -5.88
C THR A 55 11.96 -2.64 -6.45
N ARG A 56 11.61 -3.82 -6.93
CA ARG A 56 12.50 -4.71 -7.66
C ARG A 56 11.81 -5.25 -8.90
N ARG A 57 12.61 -5.66 -9.88
CA ARG A 57 12.08 -6.33 -11.07
C ARG A 57 11.67 -7.76 -10.70
N GLY A 58 10.36 -8.03 -10.69
CA GLY A 58 9.81 -9.37 -10.53
C GLY A 58 9.87 -10.19 -11.81
N LYS A 59 9.26 -11.40 -11.78
CA LYS A 59 9.23 -12.29 -12.95
C LYS A 59 8.38 -11.77 -14.11
N LYS A 60 7.32 -11.03 -13.80
CA LYS A 60 6.37 -10.49 -14.79
C LYS A 60 6.24 -8.97 -14.68
N ASN A 61 6.11 -8.48 -13.45
CA ASN A 61 5.84 -7.07 -13.16
C ASN A 61 6.91 -6.51 -12.22
N VAL A 62 6.92 -5.19 -12.04
CA VAL A 62 7.64 -4.56 -10.94
C VAL A 62 6.94 -4.95 -9.63
N GLU A 63 7.71 -5.34 -8.62
CA GLU A 63 7.20 -5.78 -7.32
C GLU A 63 7.78 -4.91 -6.21
N LEU A 64 6.97 -4.64 -5.18
CA LEU A 64 7.44 -3.99 -3.97
C LEU A 64 8.38 -4.94 -3.21
N SER A 65 9.60 -4.49 -2.90
CA SER A 65 10.58 -5.29 -2.16
C SER A 65 10.45 -5.11 -0.65
N ASP A 66 10.15 -3.88 -0.21
CA ASP A 66 9.92 -3.54 1.19
C ASP A 66 8.97 -2.33 1.31
N VAL A 67 8.46 -2.07 2.52
CA VAL A 67 7.59 -0.93 2.82
C VAL A 67 8.35 0.09 3.67
N GLU A 68 8.47 1.30 3.16
CA GLU A 68 9.14 2.42 3.85
C GLU A 68 8.13 3.29 4.61
N SER A 69 6.97 3.59 4.00
CA SER A 69 5.91 4.35 4.65
C SER A 69 4.51 3.87 4.28
N VAL A 70 3.56 4.08 5.18
CA VAL A 70 2.14 3.81 4.98
C VAL A 70 1.34 5.04 5.42
N CYS A 71 0.60 5.65 4.49
CA CYS A 71 -0.14 6.90 4.67
C CYS A 71 0.70 8.04 5.25
N GLY A 72 1.99 8.12 4.88
CA GLY A 72 2.92 9.13 5.37
C GLY A 72 3.48 8.84 6.78
N LEU A 73 3.14 7.70 7.38
CA LEU A 73 3.64 7.27 8.68
C LEU A 73 4.63 6.10 8.53
N PRO A 74 5.54 5.92 9.50
CA PRO A 74 6.28 4.67 9.65
C PRO A 74 5.33 3.48 9.77
N PRO A 75 5.65 2.30 9.22
CA PRO A 75 4.76 1.14 9.26
C PRO A 75 4.36 0.71 10.69
N ALA A 76 5.25 0.91 11.66
CA ALA A 76 4.99 0.62 13.07
C ALA A 76 3.88 1.51 13.65
N ASP A 77 3.94 2.82 13.38
CA ASP A 77 2.95 3.79 13.86
C ASP A 77 1.60 3.59 13.19
N PHE A 78 1.61 3.25 11.90
CA PHE A 78 0.39 2.88 11.18
C PHE A 78 -0.30 1.68 11.83
N GLN A 79 0.45 0.63 12.22
CA GLN A 79 -0.13 -0.54 12.88
C GLN A 79 -0.68 -0.25 14.28
N ALA A 80 -0.06 0.66 15.01
CA ALA A 80 -0.48 1.02 16.36
C ALA A 80 -1.80 1.82 16.40
N ARG A 81 -2.26 2.34 15.26
CA ARG A 81 -3.47 3.18 15.18
C ARG A 81 -4.73 2.40 15.52
N THR A 82 -5.70 3.09 16.10
CA THR A 82 -7.07 2.57 16.24
C THR A 82 -7.71 2.43 14.85
N PRO A 83 -8.22 1.25 14.49
CA PRO A 83 -8.99 1.05 13.27
C PRO A 83 -10.17 2.04 13.15
N PHE A 84 -10.48 2.47 11.92
CA PHE A 84 -11.48 3.51 11.66
C PHE A 84 -12.87 3.16 12.21
N ASP A 85 -13.27 1.90 12.12
CA ASP A 85 -14.55 1.36 12.62
C ASP A 85 -14.69 1.42 14.16
N ARG A 86 -13.58 1.62 14.88
CA ARG A 86 -13.55 1.76 16.34
C ARG A 86 -13.39 3.20 16.80
N LEU A 87 -13.31 4.16 15.88
CA LEU A 87 -13.27 5.57 16.24
C LEU A 87 -14.66 6.03 16.71
N VAL A 88 -14.65 6.94 17.69
CA VAL A 88 -15.88 7.58 18.17
C VAL A 88 -16.19 8.76 17.24
N ALA A 89 -17.40 8.77 16.69
CA ALA A 89 -17.89 9.91 15.91
C ALA A 89 -18.09 11.12 16.84
N ILE A 90 -17.58 12.27 16.43
CA ILE A 90 -17.70 13.55 17.14
C ILE A 90 -18.15 14.63 16.18
N ASP A 91 -18.77 15.68 16.69
CA ASP A 91 -19.11 16.86 15.90
C ASP A 91 -17.84 17.67 15.56
N PRO A 92 -17.80 18.34 14.39
CA PRO A 92 -16.67 19.19 14.02
C PRO A 92 -16.60 20.43 14.93
N ASN A 93 -15.39 20.72 15.44
CA ASN A 93 -15.08 21.94 16.19
C ASN A 93 -14.71 23.10 15.27
#